data_AF-A0A8T4RUB0-F1
#
_entry.id   AF-A0A8T4RUB0-F1
#
_cell.length_a   1.000
_cell.length_b   1.000
_cell.length_c   1.000
_cell.angle_alpha   90.00
_cell.angle_beta   90.00
_cell.angle_gamma   90.00
#
_symmetry.space_group_name_H-M   'P 1'
#
loop_
_entity.id
_entity.type
_entity.pdbx_description
1 polymer ?
#
loop_
_entity_poly.entity_id
_entity_poly.type
_entity_poly.pdbx_seq_one_letter_code
_entity_poly.pdbx_strand_id
1 'polypeptide(L)'
;LGIQPMEVGLDLTAAYEKGIIYDRAILSVDEAQYIANLEKAARESFNLAFSAAYATKDNAALLIGKAFNDAKALGLSQNIMASGLIADILGKAERAMLSLKATANITDAPAEAPKAEEAKPEPKTEESQSKPEEKPADKS
;
A
#
# COMPACT_ATOMS: atom_id res chain seq x y z
N LEU A 1 8.30 61.18 -11.20
CA LEU A 1 9.64 61.08 -10.60
C LEU A 1 9.98 59.59 -10.53
N GLY A 2 10.57 59.05 -11.60
CA GLY A 2 10.76 57.62 -11.78
C GLY A 2 12.03 57.39 -12.58
N ILE A 3 13.17 57.46 -11.89
CA ILE A 3 14.48 57.12 -12.44
C ILE A 3 14.88 55.83 -11.74
N GLN A 4 14.96 54.74 -12.49
CA GLN A 4 15.59 53.52 -11.98
C GLN A 4 17.11 53.74 -11.95
N PRO A 5 17.78 53.44 -10.83
CA PRO A 5 19.22 53.58 -10.75
C PRO A 5 19.92 52.62 -11.72
N MET A 6 21.04 53.04 -12.31
CA MET A 6 21.93 52.12 -13.01
C MET A 6 22.66 51.25 -11.98
N GLU A 7 22.51 49.94 -12.09
CA GLU A 7 23.31 49.00 -11.30
C GLU A 7 24.71 48.91 -11.91
N VAL A 8 25.73 49.26 -11.12
CA VAL A 8 27.14 49.11 -11.50
C VAL A 8 27.73 48.05 -10.58
N GLY A 9 28.22 46.95 -11.17
CA GLY A 9 28.79 45.81 -10.46
C GLY A 9 30.16 45.40 -11.00
N LEU A 10 30.82 44.49 -10.30
CA LEU A 10 32.07 43.86 -10.73
C LEU A 10 31.77 42.48 -11.30
N ASP A 11 32.33 42.23 -12.48
CA ASP A 11 32.07 41.04 -13.25
C ASP A 11 33.28 40.11 -13.17
N LEU A 12 33.20 39.07 -12.34
CA LEU A 12 34.31 38.14 -12.13
C LEU A 12 34.52 37.25 -13.37
N THR A 13 35.74 37.20 -13.91
CA THR A 13 36.05 36.36 -15.10
C THR A 13 36.50 34.96 -14.70
N ALA A 14 37.41 34.83 -13.74
CA ALA A 14 37.87 33.55 -13.22
C ALA A 14 38.46 33.72 -11.81
N ALA A 15 38.45 32.64 -11.03
CA ALA A 15 39.12 32.56 -9.73
C ALA A 15 40.16 31.44 -9.74
N TYR A 16 41.34 31.68 -9.18
CA TYR A 16 42.37 30.67 -9.02
C TYR A 16 42.51 30.30 -7.55
N GLU A 17 42.34 29.01 -7.23
CA GLU A 17 42.55 28.49 -5.88
C GLU A 17 43.23 27.12 -5.96
N LYS A 18 44.33 26.94 -5.20
CA LYS A 18 45.04 25.64 -5.03
C LYS A 18 45.37 24.91 -6.34
N GLY A 19 45.77 25.64 -7.39
CA GLY A 19 46.12 25.02 -8.69
C GLY A 19 44.96 24.85 -9.65
N ILE A 20 43.72 25.18 -9.25
CA ILE A 20 42.52 25.06 -10.07
C ILE A 20 42.04 26.46 -10.47
N ILE A 21 41.71 26.63 -11.75
CA ILE A 21 41.07 27.82 -12.29
C ILE A 21 39.58 27.54 -12.41
N TYR A 22 38.76 28.28 -11.69
CA TYR A 22 37.31 28.24 -11.76
C TYR A 22 36.83 29.34 -12.72
N ASP A 23 36.16 28.93 -13.78
CA ASP A 23 35.52 29.83 -14.73
C ASP A 23 34.20 30.37 -14.15
N ARG A 24 33.72 31.51 -14.68
CA ARG A 24 32.47 32.16 -14.27
C ARG A 24 31.28 31.19 -14.24
N ALA A 25 31.18 30.30 -15.22
CA ALA A 25 30.07 29.36 -15.33
C ALA A 25 29.99 28.38 -14.15
N ILE A 26 31.13 28.01 -13.56
CA ILE A 26 31.21 27.09 -12.41
C ILE A 26 30.90 27.85 -11.11
N LEU A 27 31.36 29.10 -11.01
CA LEU A 27 31.12 29.97 -9.86
C LEU A 27 29.67 30.48 -9.80
N SER A 28 28.97 30.49 -10.93
CA SER A 28 27.54 30.79 -11.02
C SER A 28 26.71 29.58 -10.57
N VAL A 29 26.61 29.39 -9.26
CA VAL A 29 25.86 28.28 -8.65
C VAL A 29 24.39 28.64 -8.48
N ASP A 30 23.49 27.83 -9.02
CA ASP A 30 22.05 27.90 -8.75
C ASP A 30 21.69 27.06 -7.52
N GLU A 31 21.55 27.71 -6.37
CA GLU A 31 21.20 27.03 -5.11
C GLU A 31 19.88 26.24 -5.19
N ALA A 32 18.89 26.75 -5.92
CA ALA A 32 17.59 26.08 -6.03
C ALA A 32 17.71 24.77 -6.81
N GLN A 33 18.52 24.74 -7.87
CA GLN A 33 18.80 23.53 -8.63
C GLN A 33 19.49 22.46 -7.78
N TYR A 34 20.45 22.85 -6.93
CA TYR A 34 21.15 21.90 -6.06
C TYR A 34 20.24 21.26 -5.02
N ILE A 35 19.36 22.04 -4.39
CA ILE A 35 18.36 21.53 -3.44
C ILE A 35 17.41 20.57 -4.16
N ALA A 36 16.88 20.96 -5.32
CA ALA A 36 15.99 20.12 -6.10
C ALA A 36 16.64 18.78 -6.50
N ASN A 37 17.93 18.80 -6.87
CA ASN A 37 18.69 17.60 -7.20
C ASN A 37 18.88 16.68 -5.98
N LEU A 38 19.10 17.24 -4.79
CA LEU A 38 19.23 16.46 -3.56
C LEU A 38 17.92 15.77 -3.19
N GLU A 39 16.80 16.49 -3.25
CA GLU A 39 15.47 15.93 -3.03
C GLU A 39 15.14 14.83 -4.04
N LYS A 40 15.49 15.05 -5.31
CA LYS A 40 15.33 14.07 -6.39
C LYS A 40 16.12 12.80 -6.10
N ALA A 41 17.40 12.92 -5.73
CA ALA A 41 18.24 11.77 -5.40
C ALA A 41 17.71 10.98 -4.20
N ALA A 42 17.19 11.66 -3.17
CA ALA A 42 16.56 11.00 -2.02
C ALA A 42 15.30 10.20 -2.44
N ARG A 43 14.45 10.77 -3.29
CA ARG A 43 13.26 10.09 -3.81
C ARG A 43 13.62 8.91 -4.71
N GLU A 44 14.60 9.08 -5.59
CA GLU A 44 15.07 8.04 -6.49
C GLU A 44 15.66 6.85 -5.74
N SER A 45 16.51 7.10 -4.74
CA SER A 45 17.08 6.04 -3.90
C SER A 45 16.02 5.30 -3.08
N PHE A 46 15.04 6.01 -2.50
CA PHE A 46 13.91 5.38 -1.83
C PHE A 46 13.09 4.50 -2.78
N ASN A 47 12.75 5.03 -3.96
CA ASN A 47 11.98 4.30 -4.97
C ASN A 47 12.71 3.06 -5.47
N LEU A 48 14.03 3.15 -5.64
CA LEU A 48 14.86 2.01 -6.02
C LEU A 48 14.83 0.92 -4.94
N ALA A 49 15.09 1.28 -3.68
CA ALA A 49 15.05 0.33 -2.56
C ALA A 49 13.68 -0.33 -2.43
N PHE A 50 12.61 0.47 -2.55
CA PHE A 50 11.24 -0.02 -2.47
C PHE A 50 10.88 -0.97 -3.63
N SER A 51 11.23 -0.61 -4.86
CA SER A 51 10.94 -1.42 -6.05
C SER A 51 11.75 -2.71 -6.10
N ALA A 52 12.98 -2.69 -5.55
CA ALA A 52 13.83 -3.87 -5.39
C ALA A 52 13.43 -4.74 -4.19
N ALA A 53 12.38 -4.40 -3.45
CA ALA A 53 11.96 -5.04 -2.20
C ALA A 53 13.07 -5.14 -1.14
N TYR A 54 14.01 -4.18 -1.14
CA TYR A 54 15.07 -4.10 -0.15
C TYR A 54 14.56 -3.40 1.11
N ALA A 55 14.42 -4.17 2.19
CA ALA A 55 13.85 -3.68 3.44
C ALA A 55 14.86 -2.81 4.22
N THR A 56 14.49 -1.56 4.41
CA THR A 56 15.15 -0.59 5.30
C THR A 56 14.19 -0.17 6.41
N LYS A 57 14.72 0.49 7.45
CA LYS A 57 13.88 0.98 8.57
C LYS A 57 12.77 1.92 8.09
N ASP A 58 13.03 2.69 7.04
CA ASP A 58 12.12 3.71 6.53
C ASP A 58 11.03 3.15 5.59
N ASN A 59 11.28 2.01 4.92
CA ASN A 59 10.36 1.46 3.91
C ASN A 59 9.70 0.12 4.30
N ALA A 60 10.15 -0.55 5.36
CA ALA A 60 9.70 -1.91 5.71
C ALA A 60 8.18 -2.00 5.95
N ALA A 61 7.60 -1.06 6.70
CA ALA A 61 6.16 -1.05 6.95
C ALA A 61 5.34 -0.87 5.65
N LEU A 62 5.84 -0.02 4.74
CA LEU A 62 5.20 0.20 3.45
C LEU A 62 5.29 -1.04 2.56
N LEU A 63 6.42 -1.75 2.58
CA LEU A 63 6.60 -3.00 1.83
C LEU A 63 5.62 -4.08 2.29
N ILE A 64 5.41 -4.23 3.60
CA ILE A 64 4.42 -5.18 4.15
C ILE A 64 3.01 -4.82 3.69
N GLY A 65 2.64 -3.53 3.78
CA GLY A 65 1.34 -3.05 3.30
C GLY A 65 1.15 -3.30 1.81
N LYS A 66 2.17 -3.04 0.99
CA LYS A 66 2.15 -3.33 -0.45
C LYS A 66 1.98 -4.82 -0.71
N ALA A 67 2.78 -5.68 -0.08
CA ALA A 67 2.70 -7.13 -0.27
C ALA A 67 1.31 -7.69 0.10
N PHE A 68 0.72 -7.20 1.19
CA PHE A 68 -0.64 -7.57 1.58
C PHE A 68 -1.67 -7.15 0.53
N ASN A 69 -1.61 -5.90 0.06
CA ASN A 69 -2.55 -5.40 -0.95
C ASN A 69 -2.38 -6.11 -2.29
N ASP A 70 -1.15 -6.39 -2.72
CA ASP A 70 -0.86 -7.11 -3.96
C ASP A 70 -1.39 -8.55 -3.88
N ALA A 71 -1.17 -9.26 -2.76
CA ALA A 71 -1.69 -10.60 -2.54
C ALA A 71 -3.23 -10.62 -2.50
N LYS A 72 -3.84 -9.64 -1.83
CA LYS A 72 -5.30 -9.46 -1.81
C LYS A 72 -5.84 -9.20 -3.22
N ALA A 73 -5.21 -8.31 -3.97
CA ALA A 73 -5.61 -8.00 -5.34
C ALA A 73 -5.54 -9.24 -6.25
N LEU A 74 -4.47 -10.01 -6.16
CA LEU A 74 -4.31 -11.27 -6.89
C LEU A 74 -5.37 -12.31 -6.49
N GLY A 75 -5.63 -12.47 -5.19
CA GLY A 75 -6.66 -13.40 -4.71
C GLY A 75 -8.06 -13.01 -5.21
N LEU A 76 -8.38 -11.71 -5.25
CA LEU A 76 -9.64 -11.20 -5.76
C LEU A 76 -9.77 -11.26 -7.29
N SER A 77 -8.67 -11.13 -8.03
CA SER A 77 -8.69 -11.29 -9.49
C SER A 77 -8.89 -12.74 -9.88
N GLN A 78 -8.24 -13.66 -9.17
CA GLN A 78 -8.32 -15.11 -9.41
C GLN A 78 -9.50 -15.79 -8.71
N ASN A 79 -10.31 -15.05 -7.94
CA ASN A 79 -11.42 -15.57 -7.11
C ASN A 79 -10.99 -16.73 -6.19
N ILE A 80 -9.79 -16.64 -5.61
CA ILE A 80 -9.27 -17.63 -4.66
C ILE A 80 -10.01 -17.45 -3.33
N MET A 81 -10.72 -18.50 -2.91
CA MET A 81 -11.46 -18.50 -1.65
C MET A 81 -10.49 -18.71 -0.48
N ALA A 82 -10.11 -17.61 0.16
CA ALA A 82 -9.32 -17.58 1.39
C ALA A 82 -10.09 -16.81 2.48
N SER A 83 -9.89 -17.16 3.75
CA SER A 83 -10.67 -16.62 4.88
C SER A 83 -10.73 -15.09 4.93
N GLY A 84 -9.64 -14.40 4.60
CA GLY A 84 -9.57 -12.94 4.57
C GLY A 84 -10.19 -12.27 3.32
N LEU A 85 -10.61 -13.03 2.30
CA LEU A 85 -11.12 -12.52 1.03
C LEU A 85 -12.60 -12.87 0.78
N ILE A 86 -13.19 -13.80 1.52
CA ILE A 86 -14.56 -14.29 1.29
C ILE A 86 -15.59 -13.15 1.27
N ALA A 87 -15.51 -12.23 2.23
CA ALA A 87 -16.43 -11.09 2.29
C ALA A 87 -16.32 -10.19 1.05
N ASP A 88 -15.10 -9.91 0.60
CA ASP A 88 -14.85 -9.10 -0.59
C ASP A 88 -15.30 -9.79 -1.88
N ILE A 89 -15.10 -11.12 -1.97
CA ILE A 89 -15.57 -11.94 -3.11
C ILE A 89 -17.09 -11.95 -3.16
N LEU A 90 -17.76 -12.11 -2.03
CA LEU A 90 -19.23 -12.09 -1.96
C LEU A 90 -19.77 -10.71 -2.37
N GLY A 91 -19.20 -9.63 -1.84
CA GLY A 91 -19.59 -8.27 -2.24
C GLY A 91 -19.28 -7.95 -3.70
N LYS A 92 -18.24 -8.57 -4.30
CA LYS A 92 -17.98 -8.48 -5.75
C LYS A 92 -19.06 -9.23 -6.55
N ALA A 93 -19.45 -10.42 -6.11
CA ALA A 93 -20.49 -11.22 -6.76
C ALA A 93 -21.87 -10.54 -6.70
N GLU A 94 -22.24 -9.98 -5.55
CA GLU A 94 -23.48 -9.21 -5.39
C GLU A 94 -23.51 -8.01 -6.34
N ARG A 95 -22.44 -7.21 -6.39
CA ARG A 95 -22.33 -6.07 -7.32
C ARG A 95 -22.42 -6.50 -8.79
N ALA A 96 -21.79 -7.62 -9.16
CA ALA A 96 -21.88 -8.16 -10.51
C ALA A 96 -23.30 -8.62 -10.85
N MET A 97 -23.98 -9.29 -9.92
CA MET A 97 -25.38 -9.73 -10.07
C MET A 97 -26.35 -8.54 -10.19
N LEU A 98 -26.20 -7.52 -9.35
CA LEU A 98 -27.01 -6.30 -9.43
C LEU A 98 -26.78 -5.55 -10.76
N SER A 99 -25.53 -5.48 -11.22
CA SER A 99 -25.20 -4.88 -12.52
C SER A 99 -25.79 -5.67 -13.69
N LEU A 100 -25.77 -7.01 -13.61
CA LEU A 100 -26.40 -7.88 -14.61
C LEU A 100 -27.93 -7.72 -14.60
N LYS A 101 -28.56 -7.69 -13.42
CA LYS A 101 -30.01 -7.46 -13.28
C LYS A 101 -30.42 -6.14 -13.95
N ALA A 102 -29.66 -5.07 -13.70
CA ALA A 102 -29.93 -3.76 -14.28
C ALA A 102 -29.76 -3.72 -15.81
N THR A 103 -28.77 -4.43 -16.35
CA THR A 103 -28.52 -4.46 -17.80
C THR A 103 -29.46 -5.41 -18.55
N ALA A 104 -29.87 -6.52 -17.92
CA ALA A 104 -30.76 -7.52 -18.50
C ALA A 104 -32.25 -7.21 -18.26
N ASN A 105 -32.61 -6.08 -17.62
CA ASN A 105 -33.99 -5.70 -17.27
C ASN A 105 -34.79 -6.85 -16.61
N ILE A 106 -34.12 -7.64 -15.77
CA ILE A 106 -34.78 -8.70 -15.02
C ILE A 106 -35.59 -8.03 -13.91
N THR A 107 -36.89 -7.89 -14.13
CA THR A 107 -37.84 -7.51 -13.08
C THR A 107 -37.84 -8.61 -12.02
N ASP A 108 -38.01 -8.22 -10.75
CA ASP A 108 -38.02 -9.12 -9.60
C ASP A 108 -39.12 -10.18 -9.75
N ALA A 109 -38.83 -11.26 -10.48
CA ALA A 109 -39.43 -12.54 -10.22
C ALA A 109 -38.83 -12.99 -8.89
N PRO A 110 -39.62 -13.21 -7.85
CA PRO A 110 -39.10 -13.69 -6.59
C PRO A 110 -38.43 -15.03 -6.87
N ALA A 111 -37.09 -15.06 -6.81
CA ALA A 111 -36.39 -16.31 -6.65
C ALA A 111 -36.92 -16.88 -5.34
N GLU A 112 -37.76 -17.91 -5.45
CA GLU A 112 -38.09 -18.77 -4.32
C GLU A 112 -36.77 -19.05 -3.61
N ALA A 113 -36.65 -18.52 -2.39
CA ALA A 113 -35.64 -18.98 -1.47
C ALA A 113 -35.69 -20.51 -1.51
N PRO A 114 -34.57 -21.21 -1.75
CA PRO A 114 -34.57 -22.65 -1.52
C PRO A 114 -35.01 -22.81 -0.08
N LYS A 115 -36.24 -23.34 0.10
CA LYS A 115 -36.77 -23.69 1.41
C LYS A 115 -35.68 -24.50 2.08
N ALA A 116 -35.11 -23.93 3.13
CA ALA A 116 -34.38 -24.68 4.12
C ALA A 116 -35.35 -25.77 4.59
N GLU A 117 -35.14 -26.97 4.07
CA GLU A 117 -35.71 -28.18 4.59
C GLU A 117 -35.16 -28.29 6.01
N GLU A 118 -36.00 -27.98 6.99
CA GLU A 118 -35.78 -28.21 8.41
C GLU A 118 -35.59 -29.72 8.63
N ALA A 119 -34.37 -30.20 8.37
CA ALA A 119 -33.90 -31.48 8.86
C ALA A 119 -33.66 -31.32 10.36
N LYS A 120 -34.73 -31.51 11.12
CA LYS A 120 -34.75 -31.76 12.57
C LYS A 120 -33.64 -32.74 12.98
N PRO A 121 -32.73 -32.36 13.89
CA PRO A 121 -31.95 -33.33 14.63
C PRO A 121 -32.05 -33.01 16.12
N GLU A 122 -32.96 -33.70 16.80
CA GLU A 122 -32.79 -34.03 18.22
C GLU A 122 -33.12 -35.52 18.35
N PRO A 123 -32.30 -36.30 19.08
CA PRO A 123 -31.74 -35.91 20.37
C PRO A 123 -30.24 -36.10 20.53
N LYS A 124 -29.68 -35.28 21.42
CA LYS A 124 -28.41 -35.51 22.13
C LYS A 124 -28.50 -36.82 22.90
N THR A 125 -27.67 -37.80 22.56
CA THR A 125 -27.16 -38.76 23.53
C THR A 125 -25.95 -38.10 24.18
N GLU A 126 -26.16 -37.62 25.39
CA GLU A 126 -25.16 -37.05 26.28
C GLU A 126 -24.40 -38.21 26.92
N GLU A 127 -23.24 -38.56 26.33
CA GLU A 127 -22.21 -39.35 27.01
C GLU A 127 -20.86 -38.63 26.87
N SER A 128 -20.09 -38.71 27.95
CA SER A 128 -18.72 -38.20 28.12
C SER A 128 -18.57 -36.83 28.82
N GLN A 129 -18.96 -36.79 30.10
CA GLN A 129 -18.20 -36.04 31.09
C GLN A 129 -16.92 -36.80 31.42
N SER A 130 -15.88 -36.63 30.60
CA SER A 130 -14.52 -36.99 30.97
C SER A 130 -13.90 -35.85 31.78
N LYS A 131 -14.01 -35.99 33.09
CA LYS A 131 -13.18 -35.31 34.10
C LYS A 131 -11.70 -35.60 33.81
N PRO A 132 -10.82 -34.59 33.91
CA PRO A 132 -9.51 -34.85 34.49
C PRO A 132 -9.24 -33.88 35.63
N GLU A 133 -9.38 -34.38 36.86
CA GLU A 133 -8.49 -33.97 37.95
C GLU A 133 -7.19 -34.74 37.74
N GLU A 134 -6.06 -34.05 37.51
CA GLU A 134 -4.82 -34.40 38.19
C GLU A 134 -3.83 -33.21 38.18
N LYS A 135 -3.67 -32.60 39.37
CA LYS A 135 -2.43 -31.96 39.81
C LYS A 135 -1.35 -33.06 39.89
N PRO A 136 -0.06 -32.75 39.63
CA PRO A 136 0.77 -32.39 40.79
C PRO A 136 1.90 -31.38 40.54
N ALA A 137 2.34 -30.75 41.64
CA ALA A 137 3.70 -30.25 41.94
C ALA A 137 4.25 -29.10 41.05
N ASP A 138 5.06 -28.12 41.46
CA ASP A 138 5.81 -27.74 42.66
C ASP A 138 6.57 -26.44 42.26
N LYS A 139 6.87 -25.54 43.22
CA LYS A 139 7.57 -24.22 43.10
C LYS A 139 6.74 -23.08 42.48
N SER A 140 6.65 -21.88 43.05
CA SER A 140 7.54 -21.11 43.94
C SER A 140 6.75 -20.26 44.94
#